data_AF-A0A498DV11-F1
#
_entry.id   AF-A0A498DV11-F1
#
_cell.length_a   1.000
_cell.length_b   1.000
_cell.length_c   1.000
_cell.angle_alpha   90.00
_cell.angle_beta   90.00
_cell.angle_gamma   90.00
#
_symmetry.space_group_name_H-M   'P 1'
#
loop_
_entity.id
_entity.type
_entity.pdbx_description
1 polymer ?
#
loop_
_entity_poly.entity_id
_entity_poly.type
_entity_poly.pdbx_seq_one_letter_code
_entity_poly.pdbx_strand_id
1 'polypeptide(L)'
;MSDVADARYRQVQSLAQAVVAHVQAIWSGLSAEKILAALQGDQGAAILDAVVAGQLTAAQGAQAFVAQAMAERGAAERPAAELVPAALADVASDGRPLSTLLFQPAITTYTTLAAGADPRTALLAGMNQMARMVATQIADASRAATSVSMTAHRRCIAYVRVVKLPACGRCILLAGRQYSYSTGFKRHPKCDCGMDPIDIERWGDVPSPDDLVKQMSPAEQRKRLGAAAVDALEKGADLAQVVNARRGMQTMTVHGRKVAATTEGSTVRGIAGKRLSVDAGADKVPGQRYRRSNTPRLMPEEILRLADDRDHQLRLLKKHGYIY
;
A
#
# COMPACT_ATOMS: atom_id res chain seq x y z
N MET A 1 -6.61 7.50 14.48
CA MET A 1 -5.50 8.32 13.96
C MET A 1 -5.55 9.63 14.73
N SER A 2 -4.42 10.13 15.23
CA SER A 2 -4.39 11.43 15.90
C SER A 2 -4.82 12.57 14.98
N ASP A 3 -5.29 13.68 15.54
CA ASP A 3 -5.70 14.86 14.77
C ASP A 3 -4.52 15.42 13.97
N VAL A 4 -3.31 15.39 14.53
CA VAL A 4 -2.07 15.82 13.86
C VAL A 4 -1.71 14.91 12.70
N ALA A 5 -1.87 13.60 12.84
CA ALA A 5 -1.66 12.66 11.73
C ALA A 5 -2.73 12.81 10.63
N ASP A 6 -3.99 13.08 10.98
CA ASP A 6 -5.05 13.35 10.01
C ASP A 6 -4.82 14.68 9.27
N ALA A 7 -4.44 15.73 9.98
CA ALA A 7 -4.11 17.03 9.41
C ALA A 7 -2.92 16.92 8.45
N ARG A 8 -1.87 16.19 8.86
CA ARG A 8 -0.70 15.93 8.03
C ARG A 8 -1.06 15.15 6.76
N TYR A 9 -1.89 14.12 6.89
CA TYR A 9 -2.40 13.38 5.73
C TYR A 9 -3.13 14.30 4.76
N ARG A 10 -4.08 15.12 5.25
CA ARG A 10 -4.85 16.06 4.41
C ARG A 10 -3.95 17.09 3.71
N GLN A 11 -2.96 17.64 4.43
CA GLN A 11 -1.98 18.57 3.87
C GLN A 11 -1.21 17.95 2.69
N VAL A 12 -0.65 16.74 2.87
CA VAL A 12 0.13 16.06 1.82
C VAL A 12 -0.75 15.66 0.64
N GLN A 13 -2.00 15.24 0.88
CA GLN A 13 -2.95 14.91 -0.19
C GLN A 13 -3.34 16.14 -1.01
N SER A 14 -3.64 17.26 -0.36
CA SER A 14 -3.96 18.51 -1.04
C SER A 14 -2.79 19.00 -1.89
N LEU A 15 -1.57 18.96 -1.35
CA LEU A 15 -0.34 19.27 -2.09
C LEU A 15 -0.16 18.36 -3.31
N ALA A 16 -0.30 17.04 -3.13
CA ALA A 16 -0.17 16.09 -4.23
C ALA A 16 -1.20 16.34 -5.33
N GLN A 17 -2.45 16.63 -4.97
CA GLN A 17 -3.50 16.97 -5.93
C GLN A 17 -3.20 18.26 -6.68
N ALA A 18 -2.72 19.30 -5.99
CA ALA A 18 -2.34 20.57 -6.61
C ALA A 18 -1.21 20.40 -7.63
N VAL A 19 -0.16 19.65 -7.29
CA VAL A 19 0.97 19.39 -8.21
C VAL A 19 0.52 18.52 -9.38
N VAL A 20 -0.32 17.49 -9.15
CA VAL A 20 -0.88 16.68 -10.24
C VAL A 20 -1.72 17.55 -11.19
N ALA A 21 -2.54 18.47 -10.67
CA ALA A 21 -3.34 19.37 -11.48
C ALA A 21 -2.46 20.32 -12.32
N HIS A 22 -1.37 20.84 -11.75
CA HIS A 22 -0.41 21.66 -12.47
C HIS A 22 0.30 20.88 -13.59
N VAL A 23 0.79 19.66 -13.29
CA VAL A 23 1.40 18.76 -14.29
C VAL A 23 0.39 18.39 -15.38
N GLN A 24 -0.89 18.19 -15.02
CA GLN A 24 -1.95 17.92 -15.98
C GLN A 24 -2.17 19.10 -16.94
N ALA A 25 -2.09 20.32 -16.44
CA ALA A 25 -2.21 21.52 -17.27
C ALA A 25 -1.09 21.58 -18.31
N ILE A 26 0.16 21.34 -17.91
CA ILE A 26 1.30 21.25 -18.84
C ILE A 26 1.08 20.11 -19.85
N TRP A 27 0.71 18.92 -19.36
CA TRP A 27 0.51 17.73 -20.18
C TRP A 27 -0.60 17.90 -21.23
N SER A 28 -1.65 18.66 -20.90
CA SER A 28 -2.79 18.88 -21.80
C SER A 28 -2.44 19.62 -23.09
N GLY A 29 -1.34 20.37 -23.11
CA GLY A 29 -0.84 21.08 -24.29
C GLY A 29 0.12 20.25 -25.16
N LEU A 30 0.41 19.00 -24.80
CA LEU A 30 1.38 18.17 -25.50
C LEU A 30 0.76 17.43 -26.71
N SER A 31 1.57 17.24 -27.75
CA SER A 31 1.25 16.35 -28.89
C SER A 31 1.79 14.95 -28.61
N ALA A 32 0.98 13.92 -28.92
CA ALA A 32 1.38 12.53 -28.75
C ALA A 32 2.58 12.16 -29.64
N GLU A 33 2.62 12.71 -30.85
CA GLU A 33 3.64 12.46 -31.86
C GLU A 33 5.00 13.06 -31.45
N LYS A 34 4.98 14.17 -30.72
CA LYS A 34 6.19 14.89 -30.26
C LYS A 34 6.48 14.67 -28.78
N ILE A 35 5.84 13.70 -28.13
CA ILE A 35 5.87 13.54 -26.67
C ILE A 35 7.29 13.37 -26.12
N LEU A 36 8.14 12.58 -26.78
CA LEU A 36 9.50 12.33 -26.34
C LEU A 36 10.34 13.61 -26.37
N ALA A 37 10.24 14.39 -27.45
CA ALA A 37 10.95 15.66 -27.60
C ALA A 37 10.43 16.70 -26.59
N ALA A 38 9.11 16.77 -26.38
CA ALA A 38 8.53 17.70 -25.41
C ALA A 38 8.99 17.43 -23.97
N LEU A 39 9.09 16.14 -23.57
CA LEU A 39 9.58 15.78 -22.24
C LEU A 39 11.11 15.85 -22.10
N GLN A 40 11.85 16.00 -23.20
CA GLN A 40 13.28 16.33 -23.18
C GLN A 40 13.53 17.85 -23.15
N GLY A 41 12.54 18.66 -23.54
CA GLY A 41 12.62 20.12 -23.56
C GLY A 41 11.95 20.80 -22.37
N ASP A 42 11.52 22.03 -22.60
CA ASP A 42 11.01 22.95 -21.55
C ASP A 42 9.80 22.39 -20.79
N GLN A 43 8.91 21.63 -21.45
CA GLN A 43 7.74 21.04 -20.79
C GLN A 43 8.14 19.94 -19.80
N GLY A 44 9.15 19.13 -20.14
CA GLY A 44 9.75 18.15 -19.23
C GLY A 44 10.41 18.80 -18.03
N ALA A 45 11.17 19.87 -18.27
CA ALA A 45 11.79 20.67 -17.21
C ALA A 45 10.74 21.29 -16.27
N ALA A 46 9.70 21.91 -16.81
CA ALA A 46 8.62 22.50 -16.01
C ALA A 46 7.86 21.45 -15.16
N ILE A 47 7.65 20.25 -15.70
CA ILE A 47 7.07 19.13 -14.93
C ILE A 47 8.02 18.71 -13.80
N LEU A 48 9.31 18.57 -14.08
CA LEU A 48 10.31 18.22 -13.08
C LEU A 48 10.33 19.25 -11.94
N ASP A 49 10.43 20.53 -12.27
CA ASP A 49 10.47 21.63 -11.31
C ASP A 49 9.25 21.64 -10.39
N ALA A 50 8.06 21.44 -10.96
CA ALA A 50 6.82 21.36 -10.19
C ALA A 50 6.82 20.19 -9.19
N VAL A 51 7.36 19.03 -9.59
CA VAL A 51 7.42 17.84 -8.72
C VAL A 51 8.51 18.01 -7.66
N VAL A 52 9.66 18.58 -8.00
CA VAL A 52 10.74 18.92 -7.05
C VAL A 52 10.24 19.89 -5.99
N ALA A 53 9.54 20.96 -6.39
CA ALA A 53 8.92 21.90 -5.46
C ALA A 53 7.87 21.22 -4.56
N GLY A 54 7.10 20.28 -5.12
CA GLY A 54 6.16 19.43 -4.38
C GLY A 54 6.85 18.54 -3.35
N GLN A 55 7.96 17.88 -3.71
CA GLN A 55 8.75 17.06 -2.78
C GLN A 55 9.35 17.91 -1.66
N LEU A 56 9.90 19.08 -1.99
CA LEU A 56 10.48 20.00 -1.03
C LEU A 56 9.44 20.48 -0.02
N THR A 57 8.29 20.95 -0.49
CA THR A 57 7.18 21.41 0.35
C THR A 57 6.65 20.27 1.23
N ALA A 58 6.54 19.06 0.68
CA ALA A 58 6.16 17.89 1.44
C ALA A 58 7.20 17.58 2.53
N ALA A 59 8.50 17.69 2.26
CA ALA A 59 9.54 17.40 3.25
C ALA A 59 9.59 18.44 4.39
N GLN A 60 9.44 19.74 4.08
CA GLN A 60 9.55 20.84 5.05
C GLN A 60 8.62 20.70 6.27
N GLY A 61 7.39 20.24 6.07
CA GLY A 61 6.42 20.10 7.16
C GLY A 61 6.63 18.90 8.10
N ALA A 62 7.59 18.02 7.81
CA ALA A 62 7.71 16.74 8.53
C ALA A 62 8.24 16.87 9.95
N GLN A 63 9.21 17.75 10.20
CA GLN A 63 9.82 17.88 11.52
C GLN A 63 8.87 18.53 12.53
N ALA A 64 8.14 19.57 12.09
CA ALA A 64 7.07 20.17 12.88
C ALA A 64 5.95 19.17 13.19
N PHE A 65 5.55 18.37 12.20
CA PHE A 65 4.58 17.29 12.39
C PHE A 65 5.02 16.29 13.48
N VAL A 66 6.26 15.79 13.42
CA VAL A 66 6.77 14.86 14.44
C VAL A 66 6.80 15.52 15.81
N ALA A 67 7.35 16.75 15.92
CA ALA A 67 7.41 17.46 17.19
C ALA A 67 6.01 17.67 17.80
N GLN A 68 5.02 18.04 17.00
CA GLN A 68 3.65 18.23 17.46
C GLN A 68 3.00 16.90 17.87
N ALA A 69 3.17 15.83 17.08
CA ALA A 69 2.67 14.51 17.44
C ALA A 69 3.29 14.01 18.77
N MET A 70 4.58 14.23 18.98
CA MET A 70 5.23 13.87 20.25
C MET A 70 4.75 14.75 21.41
N ALA A 71 4.53 16.04 21.18
CA ALA A 71 4.02 16.96 22.19
C ALA A 71 2.59 16.61 22.67
N GLU A 72 1.68 16.25 21.76
CA GLU A 72 0.32 15.79 22.11
C GLU A 72 0.31 14.55 23.02
N ARG A 73 1.41 13.79 23.01
CA ARG A 73 1.59 12.57 23.80
C ARG A 73 2.36 12.80 25.10
N GLY A 74 2.63 14.06 25.45
CA GLY A 74 3.43 14.42 26.62
C GLY A 74 4.93 14.12 26.48
N ALA A 75 5.40 13.88 25.26
CA ALA A 75 6.78 13.54 24.93
C ALA A 75 7.47 14.68 24.16
N ALA A 76 7.09 15.92 24.42
CA ALA A 76 7.68 17.11 23.79
C ALA A 76 9.18 17.18 24.10
N GLU A 77 10.02 17.20 23.05
CA GLU A 77 11.46 17.36 23.16
C GLU A 77 11.97 18.13 21.95
N ARG A 78 13.07 18.88 22.13
CA ARG A 78 13.76 19.49 21.00
C ARG A 78 14.45 18.38 20.16
N PRO A 79 14.31 18.38 18.83
CA PRO A 79 15.02 17.41 18.00
C PRO A 79 16.54 17.61 18.12
N ALA A 80 17.29 16.50 18.05
CA ALA A 80 18.74 16.48 18.15
C ALA A 80 19.45 17.04 16.90
N ALA A 81 18.75 17.12 15.77
CA ALA A 81 19.24 17.67 14.52
C ALA A 81 18.08 18.27 13.71
N GLU A 82 18.39 19.19 12.81
CA GLU A 82 17.42 19.77 11.88
C GLU A 82 17.34 18.93 10.59
N LEU A 83 16.12 18.75 10.09
CA LEU A 83 15.91 18.13 8.79
C LEU A 83 16.41 19.09 7.70
N VAL A 84 17.14 18.57 6.71
CA VAL A 84 17.48 19.29 5.47
C VAL A 84 16.50 18.84 4.38
N PRO A 85 15.40 19.56 4.11
CA PRO A 85 14.33 19.06 3.23
C PRO A 85 14.79 18.90 1.77
N ALA A 86 15.73 19.74 1.32
CA ALA A 86 16.30 19.68 -0.01
C ALA A 86 17.02 18.35 -0.33
N ALA A 87 17.51 17.64 0.69
CA ALA A 87 18.13 16.32 0.50
C ALA A 87 17.12 15.21 0.13
N LEU A 88 15.82 15.51 0.19
CA LEU A 88 14.72 14.59 -0.14
C LEU A 88 13.92 15.02 -1.37
N ALA A 89 14.44 15.99 -2.13
CA ALA A 89 13.89 16.46 -3.39
C ALA A 89 14.80 16.06 -4.57
N ASP A 90 14.25 16.07 -5.79
CA ASP A 90 14.94 15.66 -7.04
C ASP A 90 15.44 14.21 -7.08
N VAL A 91 14.95 13.39 -6.15
CA VAL A 91 15.23 11.95 -6.09
C VAL A 91 13.93 11.18 -6.09
N ALA A 92 13.86 10.14 -6.91
CA ALA A 92 12.73 9.22 -6.89
C ALA A 92 12.81 8.28 -5.68
N SER A 93 11.67 7.75 -5.22
CA SER A 93 11.60 6.86 -4.07
C SER A 93 12.42 5.57 -4.19
N ASP A 94 12.81 5.19 -5.41
CA ASP A 94 13.67 4.04 -5.74
C ASP A 94 15.17 4.42 -5.83
N GLY A 95 15.52 5.67 -5.53
CA GLY A 95 16.89 6.18 -5.40
C GLY A 95 17.52 6.72 -6.68
N ARG A 96 16.83 6.66 -7.82
CA ARG A 96 17.32 7.21 -9.09
C ARG A 96 16.99 8.71 -9.23
N PRO A 97 17.61 9.44 -10.18
CA PRO A 97 17.24 10.82 -10.48
C PRO A 97 15.76 10.91 -10.87
N LEU A 98 15.05 11.89 -10.30
CA LEU A 98 13.60 12.03 -10.48
C LEU A 98 13.19 12.18 -11.95
N SER A 99 13.98 12.91 -12.73
CA SER A 99 13.79 13.10 -14.19
C SER A 99 13.64 11.78 -14.95
N THR A 100 14.43 10.76 -14.61
CA THR A 100 14.37 9.44 -15.28
C THR A 100 13.07 8.69 -15.00
N LEU A 101 12.46 8.90 -13.83
CA LEU A 101 11.13 8.38 -13.50
C LEU A 101 10.05 9.15 -14.27
N LEU A 102 10.13 10.48 -14.27
CA LEU A 102 9.13 11.36 -14.89
C LEU A 102 9.16 11.31 -16.42
N PHE A 103 10.19 10.73 -17.03
CA PHE A 103 10.23 10.46 -18.47
C PHE A 103 9.42 9.21 -18.88
N GLN A 104 9.16 8.27 -17.97
CA GLN A 104 8.43 7.01 -18.27
C GLN A 104 7.03 7.21 -18.89
N PRO A 105 6.21 8.19 -18.44
CA PRO A 105 4.95 8.54 -19.09
C PRO A 105 5.06 8.86 -20.58
N ALA A 106 6.15 9.48 -21.03
CA ALA A 106 6.38 9.78 -22.45
C ALA A 106 6.60 8.48 -23.25
N ILE A 107 7.36 7.55 -22.68
CA ILE A 107 7.55 6.20 -23.26
C ILE A 107 6.21 5.49 -23.36
N THR A 108 5.39 5.50 -22.30
CA THR A 108 4.07 4.88 -22.32
C THR A 108 3.16 5.48 -23.39
N THR A 109 3.13 6.81 -23.53
CA THR A 109 2.38 7.46 -24.60
C THR A 109 2.90 7.05 -25.98
N TYR A 110 4.21 7.09 -26.19
CA TYR A 110 4.84 6.69 -27.45
C TYR A 110 4.53 5.23 -27.80
N THR A 111 4.70 4.28 -26.88
CA THR A 111 4.43 2.86 -27.14
C THR A 111 2.95 2.57 -27.36
N THR A 112 2.06 3.31 -26.69
CA THR A 112 0.61 3.18 -26.89
C THR A 112 0.21 3.68 -28.28
N LEU A 113 0.80 4.79 -28.73
CA LEU A 113 0.61 5.30 -30.09
C LEU A 113 1.17 4.34 -31.15
N ALA A 114 2.38 3.81 -30.93
CA ALA A 114 3.02 2.83 -31.82
C ALA A 114 2.23 1.52 -31.92
N ALA A 115 1.46 1.17 -30.89
CA ALA A 115 0.53 0.02 -30.90
C ALA A 115 -0.79 0.29 -31.66
N GLY A 116 -0.95 1.46 -32.28
CA GLY A 116 -2.09 1.82 -33.11
C GLY A 116 -3.26 2.48 -32.36
N ALA A 117 -3.09 2.83 -31.08
CA ALA A 117 -4.09 3.63 -30.38
C ALA A 117 -4.14 5.07 -30.94
N ASP A 118 -5.30 5.71 -30.84
CA ASP A 118 -5.42 7.12 -31.23
C ASP A 118 -4.60 8.05 -30.30
N PRO A 119 -4.17 9.23 -30.78
CA PRO A 119 -3.33 10.16 -30.01
C PRO A 119 -3.89 10.55 -28.63
N ARG A 120 -5.22 10.68 -28.50
CA ARG A 120 -5.85 11.08 -27.24
C ARG A 120 -5.79 9.97 -26.22
N THR A 121 -6.05 8.73 -26.64
CA THR A 121 -5.89 7.54 -25.79
C THR A 121 -4.45 7.37 -25.33
N ALA A 122 -3.48 7.57 -26.23
CA ALA A 122 -2.06 7.49 -25.90
C ALA A 122 -1.62 8.54 -24.87
N LEU A 123 -2.06 9.80 -25.03
CA LEU A 123 -1.79 10.87 -24.06
C LEU A 123 -2.45 10.59 -22.71
N LEU A 124 -3.67 10.06 -22.70
CA LEU A 124 -4.37 9.69 -21.47
C LEU A 124 -3.67 8.55 -20.72
N ALA A 125 -3.13 7.56 -21.44
CA ALA A 125 -2.35 6.48 -20.84
C ALA A 125 -1.10 7.00 -20.12
N GLY A 126 -0.34 7.88 -20.77
CA GLY A 126 0.82 8.55 -20.19
C GLY A 126 0.44 9.43 -19.00
N MET A 127 -0.58 10.30 -19.13
CA MET A 127 -1.03 11.17 -18.04
C MET A 127 -1.50 10.37 -16.82
N ASN A 128 -2.22 9.27 -17.02
CA ASN A 128 -2.65 8.39 -15.93
C ASN A 128 -1.47 7.75 -15.21
N GLN A 129 -0.36 7.48 -15.91
CA GLN A 129 0.88 7.03 -15.28
C GLN A 129 1.58 8.18 -14.55
N MET A 130 1.69 9.35 -15.18
CA MET A 130 2.29 10.57 -14.62
C MET A 130 1.61 10.96 -13.29
N ALA A 131 0.29 11.08 -13.28
CA ALA A 131 -0.49 11.42 -12.09
C ALA A 131 -0.22 10.46 -10.93
N ARG A 132 -0.12 9.14 -11.21
CA ARG A 132 0.22 8.13 -10.21
C ARG A 132 1.63 8.30 -9.68
N MET A 133 2.60 8.54 -10.56
CA MET A 133 4.00 8.73 -10.20
C MET A 133 4.17 9.98 -9.35
N VAL A 134 3.68 11.13 -9.79
CA VAL A 134 3.76 12.42 -9.07
C VAL A 134 3.15 12.32 -7.66
N ALA A 135 1.91 11.86 -7.54
CA ALA A 135 1.26 11.69 -6.24
C ALA A 135 2.02 10.71 -5.33
N THR A 136 2.66 9.69 -5.92
CA THR A 136 3.53 8.77 -5.20
C THR A 136 4.79 9.53 -4.72
N GLN A 137 5.55 10.18 -5.59
CA GLN A 137 6.81 10.83 -5.21
C GLN A 137 6.65 11.88 -4.11
N ILE A 138 5.60 12.72 -4.17
CA ILE A 138 5.32 13.73 -3.14
C ILE A 138 5.02 13.07 -1.79
N ALA A 139 4.16 12.04 -1.79
CA ALA A 139 3.83 11.34 -0.56
C ALA A 139 5.05 10.60 0.02
N ASP A 140 5.94 10.06 -0.82
CA ASP A 140 7.17 9.38 -0.36
C ASP A 140 8.18 10.36 0.23
N ALA A 141 8.38 11.53 -0.40
CA ALA A 141 9.20 12.59 0.17
C ALA A 141 8.71 12.98 1.58
N SER A 142 7.38 13.16 1.77
CA SER A 142 6.83 13.39 3.11
C SER A 142 7.15 12.25 4.08
N ARG A 143 7.05 10.99 3.67
CA ARG A 143 7.29 9.86 4.58
C ARG A 143 8.77 9.71 4.91
N ALA A 144 9.66 9.83 3.93
CA ALA A 144 11.09 9.82 4.18
C ALA A 144 11.48 10.94 5.16
N ALA A 145 10.95 12.15 4.95
CA ALA A 145 11.16 13.28 5.84
C ALA A 145 10.63 13.01 7.25
N THR A 146 9.46 12.39 7.39
CA THR A 146 8.92 11.97 8.69
C THR A 146 9.83 10.95 9.36
N SER A 147 10.31 9.91 8.66
CA SER A 147 11.23 8.92 9.24
C SER A 147 12.54 9.54 9.71
N VAL A 148 13.12 10.46 8.93
CA VAL A 148 14.32 11.21 9.33
C VAL A 148 14.04 12.08 10.55
N SER A 149 12.90 12.77 10.57
CA SER A 149 12.49 13.62 11.69
C SER A 149 12.25 12.83 12.98
N MET A 150 11.64 11.64 12.87
CA MET A 150 11.49 10.70 13.98
C MET A 150 12.86 10.26 14.51
N THR A 151 13.78 9.92 13.62
CA THR A 151 15.16 9.53 13.99
C THR A 151 15.89 10.67 14.72
N ALA A 152 15.63 11.92 14.33
CA ALA A 152 16.21 13.09 14.99
C ALA A 152 15.57 13.40 16.37
N HIS A 153 14.38 12.86 16.68
CA HIS A 153 13.67 13.11 17.93
C HIS A 153 13.90 11.95 18.91
N ARG A 154 14.71 12.15 19.97
CA ARG A 154 15.24 11.06 20.82
C ARG A 154 14.15 10.21 21.49
N ARG A 155 13.03 10.83 21.91
CA ARG A 155 11.87 10.09 22.44
C ARG A 155 10.99 9.38 21.41
N CYS A 156 11.18 9.64 20.12
CA CYS A 156 10.36 9.04 19.07
C CYS A 156 10.95 7.72 18.58
N ILE A 157 10.56 6.61 19.22
CA ILE A 157 11.15 5.29 18.94
C ILE A 157 10.25 4.36 18.13
N ALA A 158 9.02 4.79 17.84
CA ALA A 158 8.08 4.02 17.03
C ALA A 158 7.06 4.91 16.33
N TYR A 159 6.31 4.32 15.40
CA TYR A 159 5.07 4.88 14.88
C TYR A 159 3.97 3.83 14.90
N VAL A 160 2.72 4.27 15.03
CA VAL A 160 1.57 3.46 14.65
C VAL A 160 1.25 3.73 13.20
N ARG A 161 1.04 2.66 12.42
CA ARG A 161 0.54 2.84 11.06
C ARG A 161 -0.94 3.21 11.11
N VAL A 162 -1.28 4.34 10.51
CA VAL A 162 -2.66 4.83 10.41
C VAL A 162 -3.10 4.83 8.95
N VAL A 163 -4.41 4.73 8.72
CA VAL A 163 -4.99 4.67 7.38
C VAL A 163 -6.26 5.50 7.31
N LYS A 164 -6.47 6.21 6.21
CA LYS A 164 -7.75 6.83 5.87
C LYS A 164 -8.57 5.89 4.99
N LEU A 165 -9.84 5.67 5.34
CA LEU A 165 -10.77 4.94 4.49
C LEU A 165 -11.23 5.83 3.32
N PRO A 166 -11.51 5.25 2.13
CA PRO A 166 -11.51 3.81 1.83
C PRO A 166 -10.12 3.26 1.45
N ALA A 167 -9.66 2.21 2.13
CA ALA A 167 -8.33 1.61 1.92
C ALA A 167 -8.38 0.15 1.43
N CYS A 168 -7.26 -0.35 0.88
CA CYS A 168 -7.17 -1.76 0.50
C CYS A 168 -6.99 -2.67 1.73
N GLY A 169 -7.35 -3.95 1.61
CA GLY A 169 -7.23 -4.91 2.72
C GLY A 169 -5.83 -5.00 3.35
N ARG A 170 -4.76 -4.80 2.55
CA ARG A 170 -3.38 -4.81 3.07
C ARG A 170 -3.05 -3.59 3.91
N CYS A 171 -3.52 -2.41 3.50
CA CYS A 171 -3.35 -1.17 4.27
C CYS A 171 -4.18 -1.25 5.57
N ILE A 172 -5.39 -1.81 5.51
CA ILE A 172 -6.25 -2.08 6.70
C ILE A 172 -5.56 -3.04 7.68
N LEU A 173 -5.05 -4.18 7.21
CA LEU A 173 -4.44 -5.19 8.07
C LEU A 173 -3.20 -4.67 8.84
N LEU A 174 -2.47 -3.72 8.25
CA LEU A 174 -1.27 -3.13 8.84
C LEU A 174 -1.60 -1.93 9.74
N ALA A 175 -2.82 -1.40 9.71
CA ALA A 175 -3.23 -0.28 10.54
C ALA A 175 -3.35 -0.69 12.01
N GLY A 176 -3.14 0.26 12.93
CA GLY A 176 -3.18 0.04 14.37
C GLY A 176 -1.98 -0.76 14.91
N ARG A 177 -1.04 -1.15 14.04
CA ARG A 177 0.19 -1.84 14.45
C ARG A 177 1.31 -0.85 14.71
N GLN A 178 2.07 -1.14 15.76
CA GLN A 178 3.31 -0.46 16.08
C GLN A 178 4.47 -0.98 15.22
N TYR A 179 5.32 -0.06 14.80
CA TYR A 179 6.57 -0.34 14.12
C TYR A 179 7.67 0.53 14.76
N SER A 180 8.86 -0.01 14.94
CA SER A 180 10.01 0.80 15.34
C SER A 180 10.31 1.83 14.23
N TYR A 181 10.81 3.01 14.61
CA TYR A 181 11.21 4.07 13.67
C TYR A 181 12.15 3.55 12.57
N SER A 182 13.00 2.55 12.90
CA SER A 182 13.98 1.94 11.99
C SER A 182 13.40 0.90 11.03
N THR A 183 12.13 0.48 11.20
CA THR A 183 11.50 -0.54 10.34
C THR A 183 11.27 -0.02 8.91
N GLY A 184 11.17 1.30 8.74
CA GLY A 184 10.80 1.94 7.49
C GLY A 184 9.34 1.68 7.10
N PHE A 185 8.86 2.40 6.08
CA PHE A 185 7.45 2.38 5.73
C PHE A 185 7.18 1.74 4.36
N LYS A 186 6.89 0.44 4.35
CA LYS A 186 6.52 -0.26 3.11
C LYS A 186 5.13 0.15 2.65
N ARG A 187 5.03 0.64 1.42
CA ARG A 187 3.74 0.97 0.77
C ARG A 187 3.72 0.59 -0.71
N HIS A 188 2.54 0.67 -1.30
CA HIS A 188 2.32 0.61 -2.73
C HIS A 188 1.74 1.95 -3.23
N PRO A 189 1.74 2.22 -4.55
CA PRO A 189 1.10 3.40 -5.10
C PRO A 189 -0.37 3.51 -4.70
N LYS A 190 -0.90 4.73 -4.52
CA LYS A 190 -2.30 5.01 -4.12
C LYS A 190 -2.74 4.43 -2.77
N CYS A 191 -1.84 4.20 -1.82
CA CYS A 191 -2.26 3.86 -0.44
C CYS A 191 -2.39 5.13 0.41
N ASP A 192 -3.48 5.21 1.17
CA ASP A 192 -3.81 6.31 2.09
C ASP A 192 -3.33 6.03 3.53
N CYS A 193 -2.17 5.37 3.67
CA CYS A 193 -1.54 5.14 4.97
C CYS A 193 -0.52 6.24 5.32
N GLY A 194 -0.45 6.56 6.61
CA GLY A 194 0.54 7.43 7.22
C GLY A 194 1.23 6.79 8.42
N MET A 195 2.20 7.52 8.96
CA MET A 195 2.84 7.23 10.23
C MET A 195 2.26 8.18 11.27
N ASP A 196 1.87 7.63 12.42
CA ASP A 196 1.50 8.40 13.60
C ASP A 196 2.64 8.21 14.63
N PRO A 197 3.56 9.19 14.77
CA PRO A 197 4.73 9.07 15.63
C PRO A 197 4.35 8.87 17.10
N ILE A 198 5.05 7.99 17.79
CA ILE A 198 4.77 7.66 19.20
C ILE A 198 6.05 7.47 20.02
N ASP A 199 5.87 7.63 21.32
CA ASP A 199 6.74 7.06 22.35
C ASP A 199 6.29 5.61 22.63
N ILE A 200 7.19 4.72 23.02
CA ILE A 200 6.87 3.28 23.19
C ILE A 200 5.83 3.01 24.27
N GLU A 201 5.69 3.91 25.24
CA GLU A 201 4.82 3.69 26.39
C GLU A 201 3.34 4.01 26.11
N ARG A 202 3.02 4.80 25.06
CA ARG A 202 1.66 5.31 24.84
C ARG A 202 1.36 5.55 23.35
N TRP A 203 0.38 4.83 22.79
CA TRP A 203 -0.04 5.04 21.39
C TRP A 203 -1.54 5.22 21.14
N GLY A 204 -2.33 5.39 22.21
CA GLY A 204 -3.73 5.78 22.16
C GLY A 204 -4.66 4.77 21.48
N ASP A 205 -5.93 5.16 21.37
CA ASP A 205 -6.97 4.36 20.71
C ASP A 205 -6.88 4.53 19.18
N VAL A 206 -6.08 3.68 18.54
CA VAL A 206 -6.07 3.55 17.09
C VAL A 206 -7.01 2.40 16.68
N PRO A 207 -7.98 2.64 15.78
CA PRO A 207 -8.90 1.59 15.33
C PRO A 207 -8.16 0.33 14.89
N SER A 208 -8.63 -0.83 15.36
CA SER A 208 -8.10 -2.11 14.90
C SER A 208 -8.47 -2.34 13.42
N PRO A 209 -7.79 -3.25 12.72
CA PRO A 209 -8.19 -3.65 11.37
C PRO A 209 -9.67 -4.03 11.27
N ASP A 210 -10.22 -4.73 12.26
CA ASP A 210 -11.64 -5.13 12.28
C ASP A 210 -12.57 -3.94 12.50
N ASP A 211 -12.17 -2.94 13.30
CA ASP A 211 -12.93 -1.71 13.49
C ASP A 211 -12.98 -0.87 12.20
N LEU A 212 -11.88 -0.85 11.45
CA LEU A 212 -11.81 -0.19 10.14
C LEU A 212 -12.70 -0.88 9.11
N VAL A 213 -12.78 -2.21 9.12
CA VAL A 213 -13.76 -2.94 8.30
C VAL A 213 -15.18 -2.60 8.75
N LYS A 214 -15.40 -2.57 10.08
CA LYS A 214 -16.56 -2.01 10.81
C LYS A 214 -17.15 -0.75 10.17
N GLN A 215 -16.28 0.21 9.90
CA GLN A 215 -16.62 1.56 9.46
C GLN A 215 -16.95 1.67 7.96
N MET A 216 -16.60 0.67 7.15
CA MET A 216 -16.88 0.69 5.72
C MET A 216 -18.32 0.25 5.43
N SER A 217 -18.96 0.87 4.44
CA SER A 217 -20.23 0.36 3.92
C SER A 217 -20.08 -1.05 3.33
N PRO A 218 -21.14 -1.88 3.29
CA PRO A 218 -21.05 -3.22 2.69
C PRO A 218 -20.55 -3.22 1.23
N ALA A 219 -20.91 -2.20 0.46
CA ALA A 219 -20.42 -2.02 -0.91
C ALA A 219 -18.91 -1.75 -0.96
N GLU A 220 -18.40 -0.92 -0.04
CA GLU A 220 -16.96 -0.66 0.08
C GLU A 220 -16.20 -1.89 0.56
N GLN A 221 -16.72 -2.61 1.56
CA GLN A 221 -16.12 -3.86 2.01
C GLN A 221 -15.96 -4.84 0.84
N ARG A 222 -17.04 -5.05 0.06
CA ARG A 222 -16.98 -5.94 -1.12
C ARG A 222 -16.05 -5.41 -2.20
N LYS A 223 -15.98 -4.10 -2.43
CA LYS A 223 -15.06 -3.49 -3.41
C LYS A 223 -13.59 -3.62 -3.01
N ARG A 224 -13.27 -3.52 -1.71
CA ARG A 224 -11.89 -3.49 -1.19
C ARG A 224 -11.37 -4.86 -0.79
N LEU A 225 -12.25 -5.69 -0.23
CA LEU A 225 -11.94 -7.03 0.24
C LEU A 225 -12.46 -8.11 -0.71
N GLY A 226 -13.35 -7.85 -1.65
CA GLY A 226 -13.94 -8.89 -2.52
C GLY A 226 -15.11 -9.62 -1.85
N ALA A 227 -16.08 -10.07 -2.65
CA ALA A 227 -17.33 -10.64 -2.14
C ALA A 227 -17.13 -11.88 -1.26
N ALA A 228 -16.31 -12.84 -1.71
CA ALA A 228 -16.08 -14.07 -0.94
C ALA A 228 -15.29 -13.85 0.36
N ALA A 229 -14.44 -12.82 0.40
CA ALA A 229 -13.76 -12.43 1.63
C ALA A 229 -14.74 -11.86 2.65
N VAL A 230 -15.63 -10.95 2.23
CA VAL A 230 -16.68 -10.39 3.11
C VAL A 230 -17.59 -11.50 3.62
N ASP A 231 -18.02 -12.39 2.73
CA ASP A 231 -18.84 -13.54 3.10
C ASP A 231 -18.15 -14.49 4.10
N ALA A 232 -16.84 -14.71 3.95
CA ALA A 232 -16.06 -15.48 4.92
C ALA A 232 -15.93 -14.74 6.27
N LEU A 233 -15.73 -13.42 6.26
CA LEU A 233 -15.65 -12.58 7.47
C LEU A 233 -16.97 -12.59 8.25
N GLU A 234 -18.11 -12.48 7.56
CA GLU A 234 -19.46 -12.60 8.15
C GLU A 234 -19.68 -13.98 8.80
N LYS A 235 -18.93 -15.00 8.36
CA LYS A 235 -18.92 -16.36 8.92
C LYS A 235 -17.86 -16.57 10.01
N GLY A 236 -17.18 -15.51 10.46
CA GLY A 236 -16.19 -15.55 11.54
C GLY A 236 -14.77 -15.88 11.08
N ALA A 237 -14.45 -15.72 9.79
CA ALA A 237 -13.08 -15.86 9.33
C ALA A 237 -12.18 -14.75 9.90
N ASP A 238 -10.93 -15.10 10.18
CA ASP A 238 -9.91 -14.16 10.60
C ASP A 238 -9.47 -13.26 9.42
N LEU A 239 -9.53 -11.94 9.62
CA LEU A 239 -9.18 -10.95 8.60
C LEU A 239 -7.74 -11.11 8.09
N ALA A 240 -6.79 -11.43 8.96
CA ALA A 240 -5.41 -11.62 8.57
C ALA A 240 -5.24 -12.84 7.66
N GLN A 241 -5.97 -13.93 7.90
CA GLN A 241 -5.95 -15.10 7.02
C GLN A 241 -6.52 -14.81 5.64
N VAL A 242 -7.67 -14.15 5.60
CA VAL A 242 -8.37 -13.83 4.34
C VAL A 242 -7.53 -12.87 3.49
N VAL A 243 -7.01 -11.79 4.11
CA VAL A 243 -6.20 -10.80 3.39
C VAL A 243 -4.85 -11.35 2.97
N ASN A 244 -4.13 -12.06 3.86
CA ASN A 244 -2.79 -12.57 3.53
C ASN A 244 -2.84 -13.71 2.50
N ALA A 245 -3.90 -14.52 2.47
CA ALA A 245 -4.07 -15.60 1.49
C ALA A 245 -3.87 -15.13 0.04
N ARG A 246 -4.24 -13.88 -0.28
CA ARG A 246 -4.09 -13.32 -1.62
C ARG A 246 -2.64 -13.17 -2.09
N ARG A 247 -1.67 -13.07 -1.19
CA ARG A 247 -0.25 -12.88 -1.58
C ARG A 247 0.31 -14.07 -2.36
N GLY A 248 -0.11 -15.29 -2.02
CA GLY A 248 0.33 -16.52 -2.66
C GLY A 248 -0.74 -17.21 -3.48
N MET A 249 -1.80 -16.48 -3.84
CA MET A 249 -2.91 -16.99 -4.64
C MET A 249 -2.43 -17.41 -6.02
N GLN A 250 -2.83 -18.59 -6.44
CA GLN A 250 -2.55 -19.14 -7.77
C GLN A 250 -3.60 -20.18 -8.14
N THR A 251 -3.69 -20.47 -9.43
CA THR A 251 -4.49 -21.59 -9.93
C THR A 251 -3.66 -22.87 -9.83
N MET A 252 -4.19 -23.88 -9.13
CA MET A 252 -3.55 -25.20 -8.98
C MET A 252 -4.43 -26.26 -9.64
N THR A 253 -3.82 -27.31 -10.21
CA THR A 253 -4.55 -28.47 -10.72
C THR A 253 -4.53 -29.59 -9.67
N VAL A 254 -5.71 -30.04 -9.26
CA VAL A 254 -5.91 -31.01 -8.18
C VAL A 254 -6.91 -32.04 -8.69
N HIS A 255 -6.49 -33.30 -8.79
CA HIS A 255 -7.32 -34.39 -9.35
C HIS A 255 -8.00 -34.01 -10.68
N GLY A 256 -7.25 -33.37 -11.58
CA GLY A 256 -7.74 -32.96 -12.90
C GLY A 256 -8.61 -31.68 -12.93
N ARG A 257 -8.87 -31.05 -11.78
CA ARG A 257 -9.64 -29.79 -11.68
C ARG A 257 -8.75 -28.61 -11.35
N LYS A 258 -8.97 -27.48 -12.01
CA LYS A 258 -8.32 -26.20 -11.68
C LYS A 258 -9.05 -25.54 -10.52
N VAL A 259 -8.32 -25.22 -9.45
CA VAL A 259 -8.86 -24.59 -8.24
C VAL A 259 -8.06 -23.33 -7.91
N ALA A 260 -8.72 -22.31 -7.38
CA ALA A 260 -8.03 -21.16 -6.80
C ALA A 260 -7.55 -21.51 -5.39
N ALA A 261 -6.24 -21.56 -5.20
CA ALA A 261 -5.59 -21.93 -3.94
C ALA A 261 -4.49 -20.93 -3.58
N THR A 262 -3.97 -21.01 -2.36
CA THR A 262 -2.86 -20.19 -1.89
C THR A 262 -1.73 -21.02 -1.30
N THR A 263 -0.51 -20.53 -1.48
CA THR A 263 0.68 -21.03 -0.79
C THR A 263 0.89 -20.40 0.58
N GLU A 264 0.08 -19.40 0.93
CA GLU A 264 0.19 -18.69 2.19
C GLU A 264 -0.35 -19.53 3.34
N GLY A 265 0.45 -19.66 4.42
CA GLY A 265 0.06 -20.45 5.59
C GLY A 265 -0.10 -21.95 5.34
N SER A 266 0.32 -22.48 4.18
CA SER A 266 0.20 -23.90 3.81
C SER A 266 1.37 -24.78 4.32
N THR A 267 2.38 -24.18 4.93
CA THR A 267 3.47 -24.93 5.59
C THR A 267 3.02 -25.54 6.90
N VAL A 268 3.70 -26.58 7.38
CA VAL A 268 3.43 -27.23 8.68
C VAL A 268 3.58 -26.29 9.89
N ARG A 269 4.09 -25.06 9.71
CA ARG A 269 4.09 -24.01 10.73
C ARG A 269 2.81 -23.17 10.74
N GLY A 270 2.13 -23.05 9.62
CA GLY A 270 0.88 -22.31 9.48
C GLY A 270 -0.32 -23.11 9.97
N ILE A 271 -1.39 -22.41 10.38
CA ILE A 271 -2.57 -23.07 10.95
C ILE A 271 -3.28 -23.94 9.90
N ALA A 272 -3.47 -23.41 8.69
CA ALA A 272 -4.02 -24.17 7.58
C ALA A 272 -3.13 -25.35 7.20
N GLY A 273 -1.82 -25.13 7.04
CA GLY A 273 -0.90 -26.22 6.70
C GLY A 273 -0.88 -27.35 7.73
N LYS A 274 -0.92 -27.04 9.04
CA LYS A 274 -1.06 -28.07 10.09
C LYS A 274 -2.32 -28.90 9.94
N ARG A 275 -3.48 -28.24 9.74
CA ARG A 275 -4.78 -28.92 9.58
C ARG A 275 -4.80 -29.80 8.33
N LEU A 276 -4.33 -29.25 7.20
CA LEU A 276 -4.36 -29.93 5.91
C LEU A 276 -3.35 -31.08 5.80
N SER A 277 -2.24 -31.02 6.54
CA SER A 277 -1.25 -32.10 6.56
C SER A 277 -1.75 -33.36 7.26
N VAL A 278 -2.82 -33.29 8.05
CA VAL A 278 -3.42 -34.46 8.71
C VAL A 278 -4.02 -35.41 7.68
N ASP A 279 -4.64 -34.88 6.63
CA ASP A 279 -5.39 -35.67 5.65
C ASP A 279 -4.48 -36.35 4.62
N ALA A 280 -3.47 -35.62 4.11
CA ALA A 280 -2.67 -36.05 2.95
C ALA A 280 -1.15 -35.95 3.16
N GLY A 281 -0.71 -35.70 4.40
CA GLY A 281 0.70 -35.50 4.72
C GLY A 281 1.27 -34.17 4.22
N ALA A 282 2.58 -34.02 4.36
CA ALA A 282 3.31 -32.83 3.96
C ALA A 282 4.72 -33.17 3.47
N ASP A 283 5.06 -32.67 2.28
CA ASP A 283 6.34 -32.93 1.64
C ASP A 283 7.31 -31.74 1.75
N LYS A 284 8.61 -32.06 1.71
CA LYS A 284 9.68 -31.06 1.68
C LYS A 284 9.94 -30.66 0.23
N VAL A 285 9.56 -29.44 -0.12
CA VAL A 285 9.88 -28.87 -1.44
C VAL A 285 11.37 -28.48 -1.47
N PRO A 286 12.14 -28.86 -2.50
CA PRO A 286 13.53 -28.44 -2.65
C PRO A 286 13.70 -26.92 -2.53
N GLY A 287 14.72 -26.48 -1.80
CA GLY A 287 14.97 -25.05 -1.53
C GLY A 287 14.06 -24.41 -0.48
N GLN A 288 13.04 -25.10 0.04
CA GLN A 288 12.18 -24.58 1.11
C GLN A 288 12.61 -25.11 2.48
N ARG A 289 12.57 -24.21 3.48
CA ARG A 289 12.97 -24.55 4.86
C ARG A 289 11.98 -25.49 5.55
N TYR A 290 10.70 -25.40 5.22
CA TYR A 290 9.62 -26.14 5.90
C TYR A 290 8.84 -27.02 4.94
N ARG A 291 8.34 -28.15 5.46
CA ARG A 291 7.38 -29.00 4.77
C ARG A 291 6.07 -28.26 4.51
N ARG A 292 5.42 -28.58 3.39
CA ARG A 292 4.15 -27.99 2.96
C ARG A 292 3.11 -29.09 2.84
N SER A 293 1.88 -28.78 3.25
CA SER A 293 0.74 -29.67 3.07
C SER A 293 0.59 -30.08 1.60
N ASN A 294 0.34 -31.37 1.37
CA ASN A 294 0.05 -31.91 0.04
C ASN A 294 -1.36 -31.53 -0.41
N THR A 295 -2.28 -31.30 0.53
CA THR A 295 -3.58 -30.71 0.24
C THR A 295 -3.44 -29.19 0.03
N PRO A 296 -3.91 -28.66 -1.11
CA PRO A 296 -3.94 -27.23 -1.37
C PRO A 296 -4.81 -26.49 -0.37
N ARG A 297 -4.39 -25.29 0.03
CA ARG A 297 -5.22 -24.37 0.80
C ARG A 297 -6.11 -23.59 -0.17
N LEU A 298 -7.40 -23.91 -0.23
CA LEU A 298 -8.35 -23.23 -1.11
C LEU A 298 -8.54 -21.76 -0.72
N MET A 299 -8.77 -20.89 -1.70
CA MET A 299 -9.15 -19.49 -1.48
C MET A 299 -10.61 -19.38 -1.02
N PRO A 300 -11.01 -18.32 -0.29
CA PRO A 300 -12.42 -18.11 0.07
C PRO A 300 -13.36 -18.10 -1.14
N GLU A 301 -12.92 -17.52 -2.27
CA GLU A 301 -13.67 -17.52 -3.53
C GLU A 301 -13.93 -18.94 -4.06
N GLU A 302 -12.95 -19.84 -3.91
CA GLU A 302 -13.07 -21.24 -4.33
C GLU A 302 -13.94 -22.05 -3.36
N ILE A 303 -13.82 -21.80 -2.07
CA ILE A 303 -14.67 -22.42 -1.04
C ILE A 303 -16.13 -22.02 -1.25
N LEU A 304 -16.40 -20.74 -1.52
CA LEU A 304 -17.74 -20.25 -1.81
C LEU A 304 -18.31 -20.89 -3.09
N ARG A 305 -17.46 -21.17 -4.09
CA ARG A 305 -17.86 -21.83 -5.34
C ARG A 305 -18.16 -23.33 -5.17
N LEU A 306 -17.47 -24.00 -4.24
CA LEU A 306 -17.56 -25.45 -4.02
C LEU A 306 -18.59 -25.85 -2.95
N ALA A 307 -18.95 -24.94 -2.06
CA ALA A 307 -19.88 -25.24 -0.98
C ALA A 307 -21.33 -25.31 -1.50
N ASP A 308 -22.03 -26.38 -1.15
CA ASP A 308 -23.45 -26.57 -1.49
C ASP A 308 -24.37 -25.77 -0.55
N ASP A 309 -23.95 -25.62 0.71
CA ASP A 309 -24.70 -24.94 1.76
C ASP A 309 -23.78 -24.22 2.77
N ARG A 310 -24.39 -23.50 3.72
CA ARG A 310 -23.67 -22.73 4.75
C ARG A 310 -22.77 -23.63 5.62
N ASP A 311 -23.23 -24.81 5.99
CA ASP A 311 -22.49 -25.71 6.90
C ASP A 311 -21.30 -26.33 6.17
N HIS A 312 -21.46 -26.71 4.90
CA HIS A 312 -20.38 -27.14 4.03
C HIS A 312 -19.34 -26.03 3.90
N GLN A 313 -19.77 -24.78 3.68
CA GLN A 313 -18.85 -23.65 3.60
C GLN A 313 -18.08 -23.44 4.92
N LEU A 314 -18.76 -23.49 6.06
CA LEU A 314 -18.12 -23.36 7.39
C LEU A 314 -17.10 -24.47 7.64
N ARG A 315 -17.44 -25.73 7.28
CA ARG A 315 -16.50 -26.86 7.35
C ARG A 315 -15.25 -26.61 6.51
N LEU A 316 -15.42 -26.13 5.28
CA LEU A 316 -14.29 -25.81 4.38
C LEU A 316 -13.45 -24.62 4.90
N LEU A 317 -14.08 -23.55 5.37
CA LEU A 317 -13.38 -22.40 5.95
C LEU A 317 -12.56 -22.80 7.19
N LYS A 318 -13.10 -23.69 8.04
CA LYS A 318 -12.37 -24.25 9.17
C LYS A 318 -11.23 -25.18 8.72
N LYS A 319 -11.49 -26.09 7.78
CA LYS A 319 -10.48 -27.00 7.21
C LYS A 319 -9.28 -26.24 6.64
N HIS A 320 -9.54 -25.18 5.88
CA HIS A 320 -8.51 -24.34 5.26
C HIS A 320 -7.97 -23.22 6.16
N GLY A 321 -8.29 -23.25 7.45
CA GLY A 321 -7.68 -22.41 8.48
C GLY A 321 -8.01 -20.93 8.37
N TYR A 322 -9.20 -20.59 7.88
CA TYR A 322 -9.76 -19.23 7.89
C TYR A 322 -10.56 -18.96 9.17
N ILE A 323 -11.26 -19.96 9.69
CA ILE A 323 -11.99 -19.93 10.97
C ILE A 323 -11.28 -20.86 11.95
N TYR A 324 -11.21 -20.49 13.23
CA TYR A 324 -10.51 -21.29 14.26
C TYR A 324 -11.43 -22.04 15.18
#